data_AF-A0A0Q8MJM1-F1
#
_entry.id   AF-A0A0Q8MJM1-F1
#
_cell.length_a   1.000
_cell.length_b   1.000
_cell.length_c   1.000
_cell.angle_alpha   90.00
_cell.angle_beta   90.00
_cell.angle_gamma   90.00
#
_symmetry.space_group_name_H-M   'P 1'
#
loop_
_entity.id
_entity.type
_entity.pdbx_description
1 polymer ?
#
loop_
_entity_poly.entity_id
_entity_poly.type
_entity_poly.pdbx_seq_one_letter_code
_entity_poly.pdbx_strand_id
1 'polypeptide(L)'
;MLPALMTYSDDVPAPVIPVPVVFLQGEEDIQTPTVLVKSYFERLQAPSKRLVLIPGGGHSAVIAMPDIFLRELKAHVRPSTVAAETP
;
A
#
# COMPACT_ATOMS: atom_id res chain seq x y z
N MET A 1 -18.52 4.33 28.96
CA MET A 1 -18.67 4.95 27.62
C MET A 1 -17.29 5.52 27.29
N LEU A 2 -16.50 5.06 26.32
CA LEU A 2 -16.79 4.85 24.90
C LEU A 2 -16.00 3.65 24.30
N PRO A 3 -16.62 2.50 24.02
CA PRO A 3 -16.01 1.46 23.17
C PRO A 3 -16.11 1.77 21.66
N ALA A 4 -16.99 2.70 21.27
CA ALA A 4 -17.29 3.00 19.86
C ALA A 4 -16.29 3.94 19.16
N LEU A 5 -15.38 4.60 19.91
CA LEU A 5 -14.41 5.53 19.31
C LEU A 5 -13.25 4.81 18.59
N MET A 6 -13.14 3.49 18.73
CA MET A 6 -12.10 2.68 18.09
C MET A 6 -12.66 1.61 17.14
N THR A 7 -13.94 1.70 16.76
CA THR A 7 -14.44 0.85 15.68
C THR A 7 -14.03 1.47 14.35
N TYR A 8 -12.80 1.17 13.92
CA TYR A 8 -12.40 1.40 12.53
C TYR A 8 -13.27 0.51 11.64
N SER A 9 -14.25 1.11 10.95
CA SER A 9 -15.06 0.44 9.93
C SER A 9 -14.52 0.82 8.56
N ASP A 10 -14.11 -0.20 7.79
CA ASP A 10 -13.74 -0.08 6.38
C ASP A 10 -14.84 -0.68 5.48
N ASP A 11 -16.12 -0.46 5.80
CA ASP A 11 -17.28 -0.99 5.06
C ASP A 11 -17.43 -0.43 3.63
N VAL A 12 -16.42 0.28 3.14
CA VAL A 12 -16.31 0.69 1.74
C VAL A 12 -16.03 -0.54 0.88
N PRO A 13 -16.88 -0.82 -0.13
CA PRO A 13 -16.62 -1.88 -1.10
C PRO A 13 -15.27 -1.66 -1.76
N ALA A 14 -14.43 -2.69 -1.78
CA ALA A 14 -13.11 -2.55 -2.36
C ALA A 14 -13.20 -2.40 -3.88
N PRO A 15 -12.39 -1.50 -4.47
CA PRO A 15 -12.50 -1.22 -5.89
C PRO A 15 -11.95 -2.36 -6.74
N VAL A 16 -12.45 -2.43 -7.97
CA VAL A 16 -11.83 -3.18 -9.06
C VAL A 16 -10.94 -2.20 -9.83
N ILE A 17 -9.63 -2.43 -9.82
CA ILE A 17 -8.65 -1.60 -10.49
C ILE A 17 -8.12 -2.37 -11.72
N PRO A 18 -8.24 -1.84 -12.96
CA PRO A 18 -7.90 -2.58 -14.17
C PRO A 18 -6.38 -2.63 -14.47
N VAL A 19 -5.53 -2.26 -13.51
CA VAL A 19 -4.07 -2.20 -13.66
C VAL A 19 -3.37 -2.80 -12.43
N PRO A 20 -2.11 -3.26 -12.55
CA PRO A 20 -1.31 -3.69 -11.41
C PRO A 20 -1.24 -2.63 -10.29
N VAL A 21 -1.33 -3.05 -9.03
CA VAL A 21 -1.30 -2.16 -7.87
C VAL A 21 -0.14 -2.52 -6.94
N VAL A 22 0.64 -1.52 -6.52
CA VAL A 22 1.68 -1.68 -5.50
C VAL A 22 1.44 -0.67 -4.39
N PHE A 23 1.27 -1.17 -3.16
CA PHE A 23 1.24 -0.36 -1.95
C PHE A 23 2.65 -0.30 -1.37
N LEU A 24 3.18 0.91 -1.19
CA LEU A 24 4.38 1.17 -0.39
C LEU A 24 3.92 1.82 0.92
N GLN A 25 3.98 1.07 2.02
CA GLN A 25 3.38 1.44 3.29
C GLN A 25 4.44 1.57 4.37
N GLY A 26 4.45 2.68 5.11
CA GLY A 26 5.20 2.76 6.35
C GLY A 26 4.64 1.77 7.38
N GLU A 27 5.47 0.86 7.89
CA GLU A 27 5.04 -0.17 8.85
C GLU A 27 4.39 0.41 10.12
N GLU A 28 4.90 1.54 10.60
CA GLU A 28 4.51 2.24 11.83
C GLU A 28 3.61 3.45 11.57
N ASP A 29 3.00 3.55 10.38
CA ASP A 29 2.06 4.64 10.09
C ASP A 29 0.82 4.56 10.99
N ILE A 30 0.58 5.64 11.74
CA ILE A 30 -0.59 5.80 12.62
C ILE A 30 -1.74 6.58 11.96
N GLN A 31 -1.48 7.28 10.85
CA GLN A 31 -2.48 8.05 10.11
C GLN A 31 -3.23 7.16 9.12
N THR A 32 -2.49 6.27 8.43
CA THR A 32 -3.08 5.16 7.68
C THR A 32 -2.59 3.84 8.27
N PRO A 33 -3.25 3.35 9.34
CA PRO A 33 -2.79 2.16 10.05
C PRO A 33 -2.60 0.95 9.15
N THR A 34 -1.44 0.31 9.25
CA THR A 34 -1.06 -0.87 8.44
C THR A 34 -2.11 -1.99 8.47
N VAL A 35 -2.84 -2.15 9.58
CA VAL A 35 -3.94 -3.12 9.70
C VAL A 35 -5.09 -2.84 8.73
N LEU A 36 -5.46 -1.57 8.53
CA LEU A 36 -6.52 -1.17 7.61
C LEU A 36 -6.03 -1.27 6.16
N VAL A 37 -4.77 -0.94 5.91
CA VAL A 37 -4.14 -1.12 4.58
C VAL A 37 -4.14 -2.59 4.19
N LYS A 38 -3.83 -3.52 5.11
CA LYS A 38 -3.91 -4.97 4.87
C LYS A 38 -5.34 -5.42 4.58
N SER A 39 -6.29 -4.97 5.39
CA SER A 39 -7.73 -5.24 5.23
C SER A 39 -8.25 -4.77 3.86
N TYR A 40 -7.90 -3.54 3.46
CA TYR A 40 -8.22 -2.98 2.14
C TYR A 40 -7.53 -3.73 1.00
N PHE A 41 -6.24 -4.05 1.16
CA PHE A 41 -5.45 -4.80 0.19
C PHE A 41 -6.06 -6.17 -0.09
N GLU A 42 -6.55 -6.88 0.92
CA GLU A 42 -7.19 -8.19 0.76
C GLU A 42 -8.44 -8.12 -0.11
N ARG A 43 -9.30 -7.12 0.13
CA ARG A 43 -10.56 -6.94 -0.61
C ARG A 43 -10.38 -6.39 -2.03
N LEU A 44 -9.35 -5.57 -2.29
CA LEU A 44 -9.10 -4.94 -3.59
C LEU A 44 -8.85 -5.98 -4.69
N GLN A 45 -9.45 -5.78 -5.87
CA GLN A 45 -9.24 -6.64 -7.03
C GLN A 45 -8.41 -5.91 -8.09
N ALA A 46 -7.34 -6.54 -8.56
CA ALA A 46 -6.46 -6.05 -9.62
C ALA A 46 -5.78 -7.22 -10.35
N PRO A 47 -5.31 -7.04 -11.61
CA PRO A 47 -4.57 -8.07 -12.34
C PRO A 47 -3.37 -8.63 -11.57
N SER A 48 -2.70 -7.77 -10.79
CA SER A 48 -1.76 -8.15 -9.75
C SER A 48 -1.74 -7.09 -8.66
N LYS A 49 -1.46 -7.50 -7.42
CA LYS A 49 -1.34 -6.58 -6.28
C LYS A 49 -0.20 -6.99 -5.36
N ARG A 50 0.53 -6.00 -4.83
CA ARG A 50 1.59 -6.20 -3.83
C ARG A 50 1.50 -5.17 -2.72
N LEU A 51 1.71 -5.61 -1.48
CA LEU A 51 1.92 -4.75 -0.32
C LEU A 51 3.38 -4.87 0.12
N VAL A 52 4.08 -3.74 0.17
CA VAL A 52 5.46 -3.63 0.64
C VAL A 52 5.45 -2.77 1.89
N LEU A 53 5.87 -3.34 3.02
CA LEU A 53 6.06 -2.61 4.26
C LEU A 53 7.49 -2.05 4.31
N ILE A 54 7.62 -0.77 4.64
CA ILE A 54 8.89 -0.10 4.92
C ILE A 54 9.10 -0.18 6.43
N PRO A 55 10.03 -1.05 6.92
CA PRO A 55 10.23 -1.24 8.35
C PRO A 55 10.67 0.06 9.02
N GLY A 56 10.04 0.39 10.16
CA GLY A 56 10.27 1.66 10.87
C GLY A 56 9.75 2.93 10.16
N GLY A 57 9.08 2.79 9.01
CA GLY A 57 8.50 3.91 8.27
C GLY A 57 7.16 4.34 8.84
N GLY A 58 6.96 5.65 9.02
CA GLY A 58 5.66 6.25 9.32
C GLY A 58 4.91 6.74 8.08
N HIS A 59 3.89 7.59 8.27
CA HIS A 59 3.06 8.12 7.18
C HIS A 59 3.86 8.75 6.03
N SER A 60 4.90 9.51 6.37
CA SER A 60 5.74 10.22 5.39
C SER A 60 7.01 9.46 5.04
N ALA A 61 6.98 8.12 4.97
CA ALA A 61 8.15 7.29 4.62
C ALA A 61 8.83 7.72 3.31
N VAL A 62 8.07 8.23 2.33
CA VAL A 62 8.62 8.78 1.08
C VAL A 62 9.56 9.98 1.29
N ILE A 63 9.33 10.79 2.32
CA ILE A 63 10.16 11.95 2.67
C ILE A 63 11.24 11.57 3.68
N ALA A 64 10.86 10.81 4.72
CA ALA A 64 11.75 10.49 5.83
C ALA A 64 12.78 9.39 5.49
N MET A 65 12.47 8.52 4.52
CA MET A 65 13.28 7.36 4.15
C MET A 65 13.43 7.25 2.62
N PRO A 66 13.91 8.31 1.94
CA PRO A 66 13.83 8.44 0.49
C PRO A 66 14.63 7.35 -0.25
N ASP A 67 15.78 6.94 0.28
CA ASP A 67 16.61 5.90 -0.34
C ASP A 67 15.93 4.52 -0.30
N ILE A 68 15.32 4.19 0.83
CA ILE A 68 14.56 2.93 1.01
C ILE A 68 13.33 2.97 0.10
N PHE A 69 12.58 4.07 0.12
CA PHE A 69 11.41 4.23 -0.73
C PHE A 69 11.75 4.09 -2.22
N LEU A 70 12.81 4.75 -2.68
CA LEU A 70 13.25 4.69 -4.08
C LEU A 70 13.70 3.27 -4.48
N ARG A 71 14.38 2.55 -3.57
CA ARG A 71 14.76 1.15 -3.80
C ARG A 71 13.52 0.27 -3.98
N GLU A 72 12.57 0.33 -3.06
CA GLU A 72 11.34 -0.48 -3.14
C GLU A 72 10.50 -0.12 -4.38
N LEU A 73 10.42 1.17 -4.73
CA LEU A 73 9.77 1.63 -5.96
C LEU A 73 10.40 1.00 -7.21
N LYS A 74 11.74 1.05 -7.31
CA LYS A 74 12.47 0.45 -8.45
C LYS A 74 12.30 -1.07 -8.51
N ALA A 75 12.27 -1.74 -7.36
CA ALA A 75 12.16 -3.20 -7.29
C ALA A 75 10.75 -3.70 -7.65
N HIS A 76 9.70 -2.96 -7.29
CA HIS A 76 8.33 -3.46 -7.35
C HIS A 76 7.44 -2.80 -8.40
N VAL A 77 7.77 -1.58 -8.85
CA VAL A 77 6.96 -0.86 -9.85
C VAL A 77 7.57 -0.98 -11.25
N ARG A 78 8.89 -0.82 -11.37
CA ARG A 78 9.57 -0.84 -12.69
C ARG A 78 9.36 -2.14 -13.50
N PRO A 79 9.36 -3.35 -12.91
CA PRO A 79 9.12 -4.57 -13.69
C PRO A 79 7.77 -4.57 -14.42
N SER A 80 6.75 -3.94 -13.82
CA SER A 80 5.40 -3.85 -14.38
C SER A 80 5.27 -2.82 -15.52
N THR A 81 6.24 -1.92 -15.68
CA THR A 81 6.22 -0.89 -16.75
C THR A 81 7.04 -1.28 -17.97
N VAL A 82 8.00 -2.19 -17.83
CA VAL A 82 8.89 -2.61 -18.94
C VAL A 82 8.30 -3.79 -19.73
N ALA A 83 7.42 -4.59 -19.13
CA ALA A 83 6.74 -5.70 -19.82
C ALA A 83 5.64 -5.26 -20.80
N ALA A 84 5.21 -3.99 -20.75
CA ALA A 84 4.16 -3.45 -21.63
C ALA A 84 4.69 -2.92 -22.98
N GLU A 85 6.01 -2.84 -23.16
CA GLU A 85 6.64 -2.52 -24.44
C GLU A 85 7.06 -3.82 -25.14
N THR A 86 6.08 -4.53 -25.69
CA THR A 86 6.36 -5.48 -26.79
C THR A 86 5.96 -4.78 -28.09
N PRO A 87 6.86 -4.70 -29.11
CA PRO A 87 6.53 -4.14 -30.42
C PRO A 87 5.37 -4.86 -31.11
#